data_AF-W9WKV5-F1
#
_entry.id   AF-W9WKV5-F1
#
_cell.length_a   1.000
_cell.length_b   1.000
_cell.length_c   1.000
_cell.angle_alpha   90.00
_cell.angle_beta   90.00
_cell.angle_gamma   90.00
#
_symmetry.space_group_name_H-M   'P 1'
#
loop_
_entity.id
_entity.type
_entity.pdbx_description
1 polymer ?
#
loop_
_entity_poly.entity_id
_entity_poly.type
_entity_poly.pdbx_seq_one_letter_code
_entity_poly.pdbx_strand_id
1 'polypeptide(L)'
;SQSQPASPSPQPPRHNKKTIPQRRGQAQTQGRRGSLARSTAPDIATRIHEDISNNIYECAICTNEVGQTSKVWSCRTCWTVFHIGCVKRWSKNEGSAVQRSAGQSDEETPVGKQWRCPGCNLPKDTYP
;
A
#
# COMPACT_ATOMS: atom_id res chain seq x y z
N SER A 1 -7.96 43.28 84.11
CA SER A 1 -8.92 42.50 83.31
C SER A 1 -8.19 41.31 82.74
N GLN A 2 -8.35 40.12 83.34
CA GLN A 2 -9.22 39.02 82.86
C GLN A 2 -8.79 38.53 81.45
N SER A 3 -8.59 37.27 81.08
CA SER A 3 -8.59 35.93 81.69
C SER A 3 -8.06 34.99 80.58
N GLN A 4 -7.45 33.83 80.93
CA GLN A 4 -7.33 32.64 80.04
C GLN A 4 -8.74 32.01 79.81
N PRO A 5 -9.02 30.98 78.96
CA PRO A 5 -8.13 29.89 78.49
C PRO A 5 -8.40 29.22 77.10
N ALA A 6 -7.50 28.28 76.75
CA ALA A 6 -7.64 26.97 76.06
C ALA A 6 -8.43 26.75 74.74
N SER A 7 -7.76 25.98 73.86
CA SER A 7 -8.15 25.40 72.56
C SER A 7 -9.47 24.61 72.54
N PRO A 8 -10.02 24.36 71.32
CA PRO A 8 -9.88 23.02 70.74
C PRO A 8 -9.63 23.01 69.21
N SER A 9 -8.91 22.00 68.74
CA SER A 9 -8.79 21.64 67.31
C SER A 9 -10.09 21.06 66.76
N PRO A 10 -10.42 21.31 65.48
CA PRO A 10 -11.20 20.35 64.70
C PRO A 10 -10.53 19.89 63.39
N GLN A 11 -10.84 18.63 63.10
CA GLN A 11 -10.31 17.68 62.13
C GLN A 11 -10.53 18.08 60.64
N PRO A 12 -9.79 17.47 59.69
CA PRO A 12 -9.90 17.81 58.27
C PRO A 12 -11.13 17.16 57.60
N PRO A 13 -11.73 17.79 56.57
CA PRO A 13 -12.74 17.11 55.75
C PRO A 13 -12.07 16.09 54.82
N ARG A 14 -12.48 14.84 54.99
CA ARG A 14 -12.25 13.74 54.05
C ARG A 14 -12.94 14.06 52.72
N HIS A 15 -12.17 14.17 51.64
CA HIS A 15 -12.71 14.03 50.29
C HIS A 15 -11.92 12.98 49.51
N ASN A 16 -12.53 11.81 49.45
CA ASN A 16 -12.10 10.63 48.71
C ASN A 16 -12.33 10.84 47.21
N LYS A 17 -11.34 11.38 46.49
CA LYS A 17 -11.36 11.40 45.02
C LYS A 17 -10.62 10.18 44.49
N LYS A 18 -11.46 9.17 44.27
CA LYS A 18 -11.24 7.91 43.58
C LYS A 18 -10.26 8.08 42.42
N THR A 19 -9.14 7.38 42.51
CA THR A 19 -8.21 7.11 41.42
C THR A 19 -8.97 6.52 40.24
N ILE A 20 -9.05 7.26 39.14
CA ILE A 20 -9.46 6.75 37.85
C ILE A 20 -8.38 5.74 37.44
N PRO A 21 -8.67 4.44 37.29
CA PRO A 21 -7.72 3.53 36.68
C PRO A 21 -7.54 4.00 35.24
N GLN A 22 -6.31 4.40 34.91
CA GLN A 22 -5.86 4.64 33.55
C GLN A 22 -6.16 3.36 32.76
N ARG A 23 -7.31 3.34 32.08
CA ARG A 23 -7.56 2.38 31.01
C ARG A 23 -6.46 2.65 30.00
N ARG A 24 -5.41 1.84 30.03
CA ARG A 24 -4.57 1.60 28.85
C ARG A 24 -5.55 1.25 27.75
N GLY A 25 -5.89 2.23 26.93
CA GLY A 25 -6.35 1.99 25.59
C GLY A 25 -5.19 1.32 24.87
N GLN A 26 -5.06 0.01 25.07
CA GLN A 26 -4.50 -0.86 24.06
C GLN A 26 -5.42 -0.64 22.87
N ALA A 27 -5.04 0.29 22.00
CA ALA A 27 -5.50 0.30 20.64
C ALA A 27 -5.12 -1.08 20.10
N GLN A 28 -6.09 -1.99 20.18
CA GLN A 28 -6.09 -3.25 19.48
C GLN A 28 -6.03 -2.89 17.99
N THR A 29 -4.82 -2.75 17.46
CA THR A 29 -4.59 -2.90 16.03
C THR A 29 -4.72 -4.39 15.72
N GLN A 30 -5.96 -4.88 15.78
CA GLN A 30 -6.30 -6.18 15.21
C GLN A 30 -6.10 -6.07 13.70
N GLY A 31 -5.03 -6.71 13.23
CA GLY A 31 -5.02 -7.38 11.93
C GLY A 31 -4.65 -6.53 10.71
N ARG A 32 -3.37 -6.59 10.32
CA ARG A 32 -3.08 -7.25 9.05
C ARG A 32 -2.08 -8.36 9.32
N ARG A 33 -2.37 -9.50 8.71
CA ARG A 33 -1.62 -10.77 8.74
C ARG A 33 -0.12 -10.48 8.69
N GLY A 34 0.67 -11.25 9.44
CA GLY A 34 2.12 -11.07 9.56
C GLY A 34 2.71 -10.63 8.24
N SER A 35 3.46 -9.52 8.26
CA SER A 35 4.13 -9.00 7.08
C SER A 35 4.92 -10.15 6.46
N LEU A 36 4.38 -10.75 5.40
CA LEU A 36 5.16 -11.57 4.50
C LEU A 36 6.09 -10.54 3.87
N ALA A 37 7.28 -10.40 4.46
CA ALA A 37 8.25 -9.42 4.03
C ALA A 37 8.55 -9.70 2.56
N ARG A 38 8.62 -8.63 1.76
CA ARG A 38 9.10 -8.74 0.38
C ARG A 38 10.46 -9.42 0.36
N SER A 39 10.69 -10.22 -0.66
CA SER A 39 11.98 -10.86 -0.91
C SER A 39 13.11 -9.85 -0.91
N THR A 40 14.21 -10.25 -0.27
CA THR A 40 15.48 -9.52 -0.22
C THR A 40 16.51 -10.11 -1.17
N ALA A 41 16.12 -11.05 -2.05
CA ALA A 41 17.03 -11.66 -3.00
C ALA A 41 17.74 -10.59 -3.87
N PRO A 42 19.01 -10.82 -4.26
CA PRO A 42 19.77 -9.82 -5.01
C PRO A 42 19.29 -9.66 -6.46
N ASP A 43 18.73 -10.72 -7.05
CA ASP A 43 18.23 -10.71 -8.43
C ASP A 43 16.74 -10.36 -8.51
N ILE A 44 16.36 -9.44 -9.41
CA ILE A 44 14.98 -8.94 -9.55
C ILE A 44 14.04 -10.08 -9.98
N ALA A 45 14.47 -10.98 -10.86
CA ALA A 45 13.62 -12.08 -11.28
C ALA A 45 13.38 -13.02 -10.09
N THR A 46 14.42 -13.41 -9.36
CA THR A 46 14.27 -14.23 -8.14
C THR A 46 13.34 -13.57 -7.13
N ARG A 47 13.50 -12.27 -6.85
CA ARG A 47 12.59 -11.54 -5.94
C ARG A 47 11.14 -11.63 -6.37
N ILE A 48 10.87 -11.39 -7.66
CA ILE A 48 9.51 -11.46 -8.20
C ILE A 48 8.93 -12.88 -8.06
N HIS A 49 9.71 -13.92 -8.37
CA HIS A 49 9.23 -15.30 -8.23
C HIS A 49 8.93 -15.68 -6.78
N GLU A 50 9.79 -15.29 -5.84
CA GLU A 50 9.58 -15.52 -4.40
C GLU A 50 8.36 -14.75 -3.88
N ASP A 51 8.23 -13.48 -4.25
CA ASP A 51 7.10 -12.63 -3.86
C ASP A 51 5.76 -13.13 -4.43
N ILE A 52 5.75 -13.65 -5.66
CA ILE A 52 4.56 -14.28 -6.25
C ILE A 52 4.21 -15.57 -5.50
N SER A 53 5.22 -16.38 -5.14
CA SER A 53 5.01 -17.65 -4.42
C SER A 53 4.51 -17.43 -2.99
N ASN A 54 4.81 -16.26 -2.41
CA ASN A 54 4.31 -15.83 -1.10
C ASN A 54 3.02 -14.98 -1.20
N ASN A 55 2.36 -14.91 -2.36
CA ASN A 55 1.15 -14.10 -2.57
C ASN A 55 1.31 -12.62 -2.15
N ILE A 56 2.50 -12.04 -2.32
CA ILE A 56 2.79 -10.63 -1.99
C ILE A 56 2.19 -9.67 -3.02
N TYR A 57 2.12 -10.09 -4.27
CA TYR A 57 1.61 -9.26 -5.35
C TYR A 57 0.09 -9.31 -5.41
N GLU A 58 -0.51 -8.13 -5.49
CA GLU A 58 -1.92 -7.92 -5.82
C GLU A 58 -2.00 -7.20 -7.18
N CYS A 59 -2.84 -7.73 -8.07
CA CYS A 59 -3.02 -7.13 -9.39
C CYS A 59 -3.90 -5.89 -9.28
N ALA A 60 -3.34 -4.69 -9.43
CA ALA A 60 -4.10 -3.43 -9.27
C ALA A 60 -5.23 -3.21 -10.30
N ILE A 61 -5.36 -4.07 -11.31
CA ILE A 61 -6.44 -4.01 -12.32
C ILE A 61 -7.69 -4.76 -11.84
N CYS A 62 -7.52 -5.94 -11.23
CA CYS A 62 -8.63 -6.78 -10.78
C CYS A 62 -8.68 -6.99 -9.26
N THR A 63 -7.76 -6.36 -8.53
CA THR A 63 -7.63 -6.39 -7.07
C THR A 63 -7.54 -7.80 -6.47
N ASN A 64 -7.10 -8.78 -7.27
CA ASN A 64 -6.90 -10.17 -6.84
C ASN A 64 -5.41 -10.48 -6.70
N GLU A 65 -5.09 -11.42 -5.81
CA GLU A 65 -3.73 -11.92 -5.60
C GLU A 65 -3.14 -12.54 -6.90
N VAL A 66 -1.85 -12.31 -7.10
CA VAL A 66 -1.09 -12.92 -8.18
C VAL A 66 -0.29 -14.08 -7.60
N GLY A 67 -0.79 -15.30 -7.82
CA GLY A 67 -0.14 -16.53 -7.35
C GLY A 67 0.73 -17.21 -8.42
N GLN A 68 1.48 -18.24 -8.00
CA GLN A 68 2.45 -18.97 -8.83
C GLN A 68 1.84 -19.62 -10.10
N THR A 69 0.57 -20.01 -10.07
CA THR A 69 -0.13 -20.61 -11.22
C THR A 69 -0.66 -19.57 -12.21
N SER A 70 -0.59 -18.28 -11.87
CA SER A 70 -1.06 -17.22 -12.75
C SER A 70 -0.10 -16.99 -13.90
N LYS A 71 -0.65 -16.74 -15.10
CA LYS A 71 0.14 -16.14 -16.18
C LYS A 71 0.35 -14.66 -15.86
N VAL A 72 1.61 -14.24 -15.73
CA VAL A 72 1.97 -12.91 -15.25
C VAL A 72 2.76 -12.10 -16.26
N TRP A 73 2.60 -10.79 -16.18
CA TRP A 73 3.49 -9.82 -16.80
C TRP A 73 4.04 -8.91 -15.71
N SER A 74 5.33 -8.61 -15.75
CA SER A 74 5.98 -7.70 -14.82
C SER A 74 6.52 -6.47 -15.55
N CYS A 75 6.31 -5.30 -14.95
CA CYS A 75 6.85 -4.06 -15.49
C CYS A 75 8.36 -4.01 -15.26
N ARG A 76 9.16 -3.82 -16.31
CA ARG A 76 10.62 -3.66 -16.16
C ARG A 76 11.08 -2.33 -15.55
N THR A 77 10.15 -1.37 -15.39
CA THR A 77 10.45 -0.04 -14.82
C THR A 77 10.09 0.07 -13.34
N CYS A 78 8.95 -0.50 -12.92
CA CYS A 78 8.46 -0.40 -11.53
C CYS A 78 8.27 -1.76 -10.84
N TRP A 79 8.57 -2.85 -11.54
CA TRP A 79 8.52 -4.24 -11.06
C TRP A 79 7.17 -4.73 -10.56
N THR A 80 6.10 -3.93 -10.70
CA THR A 80 4.73 -4.35 -10.42
C THR A 80 4.34 -5.51 -11.34
N VAL A 81 3.66 -6.51 -10.75
CA VAL A 81 3.19 -7.70 -11.44
C VAL A 81 1.67 -7.64 -11.64
N PHE A 82 1.22 -8.02 -12.83
CA PHE A 82 -0.20 -8.10 -13.19
C PHE A 82 -0.50 -9.44 -13.85
N HIS A 83 -1.77 -9.88 -13.79
CA HIS A 83 -2.21 -11.00 -14.62
C HIS A 83 -2.14 -10.63 -16.10
N ILE A 84 -1.68 -11.56 -16.94
CA ILE A 84 -1.58 -11.39 -18.40
C ILE A 84 -2.91 -10.94 -19.00
N GLY A 85 -4.03 -11.56 -18.59
CA GLY A 85 -5.36 -11.20 -19.08
C GLY A 85 -5.81 -9.78 -18.68
N CYS A 86 -5.41 -9.32 -17.49
CA CYS A 86 -5.73 -7.98 -17.01
C CYS A 86 -4.96 -6.93 -17.80
N VAL A 87 -3.64 -7.09 -17.94
CA VAL A 87 -2.81 -6.11 -18.65
C VAL A 87 -3.11 -6.06 -20.16
N LYS A 88 -3.52 -7.18 -20.77
CA LYS A 88 -3.96 -7.21 -22.19
C LYS A 88 -5.27 -6.48 -22.45
N ARG A 89 -6.19 -6.46 -21.48
CA ARG A 89 -7.41 -5.64 -21.57
C ARG A 89 -7.06 -4.18 -21.33
N TRP A 90 -6.20 -3.91 -20.34
CA TRP A 90 -5.74 -2.56 -20.04
C TRP A 90 -5.04 -1.90 -21.22
N SER A 91 -4.12 -2.57 -21.91
CA SER A 91 -3.37 -1.99 -23.03
C SER A 91 -4.25 -1.53 -24.21
N LYS A 92 -5.47 -2.08 -24.33
CA LYS A 92 -6.45 -1.71 -25.35
C LYS A 92 -7.40 -0.59 -24.91
N ASN A 93 -7.43 -0.25 -23.63
CA ASN A 93 -8.31 0.76 -23.08
C ASN A 93 -7.83 2.18 -23.44
N GLU A 94 -8.76 3.09 -23.76
CA GLU A 94 -8.41 4.44 -24.24
C GLU A 94 -7.66 5.28 -23.19
N GLY A 95 -7.96 5.09 -21.91
CA GLY A 95 -7.24 5.75 -20.80
C GLY A 95 -5.80 5.27 -20.64
N SER A 96 -5.41 4.18 -21.29
CA SER A 96 -4.07 3.61 -21.20
C SER A 96 -3.14 4.14 -22.29
N ALA A 97 -3.66 4.76 -23.34
CA ALA A 97 -2.87 5.29 -24.44
C ALA A 97 -2.39 6.72 -24.16
N VAL A 98 -1.18 7.05 -24.64
CA VAL A 98 -0.81 8.43 -24.97
C VAL A 98 -0.89 8.56 -26.48
N GLN A 99 -1.53 9.61 -26.97
CA GLN A 99 -1.39 10.01 -28.37
C GLN A 99 0.04 10.55 -28.50
N ARG A 100 0.91 9.87 -29.27
CA ARG A 100 2.21 10.46 -29.60
C ARG A 100 1.91 11.72 -30.42
N SER A 101 2.40 12.87 -29.97
CA SER A 101 2.27 14.13 -30.69
C SER A 101 2.85 13.94 -32.09
N ALA A 102 2.04 14.16 -33.12
CA ALA A 102 2.45 14.18 -34.51
C ALA A 102 3.45 15.34 -34.71
N GLY A 103 4.75 15.07 -34.55
CA GLY A 103 5.75 16.14 -34.54
C GLY A 103 7.18 15.72 -34.82
N GLN A 104 7.43 14.46 -35.17
CA GLN A 104 8.72 14.03 -35.72
C GLN A 104 8.55 12.72 -36.48
N SER A 105 9.05 12.72 -37.72
CA SER A 105 9.22 11.59 -38.64
C SER A 105 8.05 11.32 -39.59
N ASP A 106 8.20 11.90 -40.79
CA ASP A 106 7.66 11.45 -42.07
C ASP A 106 8.21 10.04 -42.37
N GLU A 107 7.55 9.00 -41.85
CA GLU A 107 7.69 7.63 -42.34
C GLU A 107 6.48 6.84 -41.82
N GLU A 108 5.70 6.32 -42.76
CA GLU A 108 4.47 5.52 -42.80
C GLU A 108 4.21 4.42 -41.73
N THR A 109 4.80 4.50 -40.54
CA THR A 109 4.38 3.68 -39.40
C THR A 109 3.10 4.29 -38.81
N PRO A 110 1.98 3.54 -38.71
CA PRO A 110 0.75 4.10 -38.14
C PRO A 110 1.08 4.64 -36.76
N VAL A 111 0.72 5.90 -36.52
CA VAL A 111 0.93 6.64 -35.27
C VAL A 111 0.33 5.82 -34.12
N GLY A 112 1.15 4.91 -33.59
CA GLY A 112 0.69 3.86 -32.70
C GLY A 112 0.38 4.45 -31.35
N LYS A 113 -0.84 4.21 -30.85
CA LYS A 113 -1.20 4.51 -29.46
C LYS A 113 -0.22 3.78 -28.54
N GLN A 114 0.66 4.52 -27.87
CA GLN A 114 1.61 3.96 -26.92
C GLN A 114 0.88 3.69 -25.60
N TRP A 115 0.77 2.42 -25.20
CA TRP A 115 0.11 2.07 -23.95
C TRP A 115 1.00 2.38 -22.73
N ARG A 116 0.37 2.60 -21.58
CA ARG A 116 1.00 2.92 -20.31
C ARG A 116 0.82 1.80 -19.29
N CYS A 117 1.87 1.53 -18.53
CA CYS A 117 1.82 0.57 -17.44
C CYS A 117 0.83 1.03 -16.34
N PRO A 118 -0.10 0.18 -15.87
CA PRO A 118 -1.02 0.55 -14.78
C PRO A 118 -0.32 0.86 -13.45
N GLY A 119 0.90 0.34 -13.23
CA GLY A 119 1.64 0.55 -11.99
C GLY A 119 2.39 1.89 -11.93
N CYS A 120 3.05 2.30 -13.01
CA CYS A 120 3.85 3.52 -13.04
C CYS A 120 3.34 4.61 -13.99
N ASN A 121 2.27 4.35 -14.74
CA ASN A 121 1.71 5.25 -15.75
C ASN A 121 2.72 5.75 -16.81
N LEU A 122 3.83 5.01 -17.00
CA LEU A 122 4.85 5.33 -18.01
C LEU A 122 4.61 4.52 -19.30
N PRO A 123 4.96 5.09 -20.46
CA PRO A 123 4.84 4.41 -21.76
C PRO A 123 5.64 3.10 -21.84
N LYS A 124 5.14 2.14 -22.63
CA LYS A 124 5.75 0.82 -22.82
C LYS A 124 5.72 0.35 -24.28
N ASP A 125 6.89 0.07 -24.83
CA ASP A 125 7.05 -0.34 -26.23
C ASP A 125 6.76 -1.83 -26.43
N THR A 126 6.97 -2.64 -25.39
CA THR A 126 6.68 -4.07 -25.42
C THR A 126 5.24 -4.31 -25.02
N TYR A 127 4.46 -4.95 -25.89
CA TYR A 127 3.11 -5.40 -25.59
C TYR A 127 3.13 -6.67 -24.72
N PRO A 128 2.21 -6.83 -23.76
CA PRO A 128 2.17 -8.00 -22.86
C PRO A 128 1.46 -9.25 -23.43
#